data_AF-A0A143WZ43-F1
#
_entry.id   AF-A0A143WZ43-F1
#
_cell.length_a   1.000
_cell.length_b   1.000
_cell.length_c   1.000
_cell.angle_alpha   90.00
_cell.angle_beta   90.00
_cell.angle_gamma   90.00
#
_symmetry.space_group_name_H-M   'P 1'
#
loop_
_entity.id
_entity.type
_entity.pdbx_description
1 polymer ?
#
loop_
_entity_poly.entity_id
_entity_poly.type
_entity_poly.pdbx_seq_one_letter_code
_entity_poly.pdbx_strand_id
1 'polypeptide(L)'
;MATPDSCGKYEEEIMGYWEELNSDSPSREYWDENGSPKVELPLLERLLSRSVKDGDSVRSGGLAKALDMWIAEELRAAGFDGEAVWPRLHAPRVLDPSVLRFICSLNAKTAEACCEELPRYASSNANIMGSAYRKQVDVGLSSWMTGPEILISTKTMGSSFGKNLANRFEEAYGDAKNLKGRHPLATLGFFFLVNSDIACEPKNYAKAVSMLDKLQMEDDAYDVVCLMLADFDPSGCVSVSEANETVPHHLSVHHFFSELVSLTLLRASLEAHDLARAKVSGIRQ
;
A
#
# COMPACT_ATOMS: atom_id res chain seq x y z
N MET A 1 -11.29 23.59 -9.84
CA MET A 1 -9.82 23.50 -9.94
C MET A 1 -9.44 22.09 -9.54
N ALA A 2 -8.94 21.29 -10.47
CA ALA A 2 -8.38 19.98 -10.15
C ALA A 2 -7.17 20.21 -9.22
N THR A 3 -7.16 19.56 -8.05
CA THR A 3 -5.97 19.49 -7.21
C THR A 3 -4.85 18.84 -8.02
N PRO A 4 -3.64 19.43 -8.06
CA PRO A 4 -2.52 18.82 -8.77
C PRO A 4 -2.27 17.41 -8.25
N ASP A 5 -1.93 16.50 -9.16
CA ASP A 5 -1.66 15.11 -8.83
C ASP A 5 -0.43 15.02 -7.93
N SER A 6 -0.67 14.87 -6.63
CA SER A 6 0.38 14.79 -5.62
C SER A 6 1.25 13.54 -5.71
N CYS A 7 0.86 12.56 -6.55
CA CYS A 7 1.62 11.34 -6.77
C CYS A 7 2.54 11.40 -8.00
N GLY A 8 2.42 12.44 -8.85
CA GLY A 8 3.17 12.55 -10.12
C GLY A 8 4.69 12.45 -9.94
N LYS A 9 5.23 13.05 -8.89
CA LYS A 9 6.66 12.95 -8.59
C LYS A 9 7.14 11.53 -8.26
N TYR A 10 6.27 10.70 -7.68
CA TYR A 10 6.59 9.32 -7.35
C TYR A 10 6.46 8.42 -8.58
N GLU A 11 5.52 8.73 -9.48
CA GLU A 11 5.44 8.09 -10.80
C GLU A 11 6.74 8.29 -11.58
N GLU A 12 7.26 9.52 -11.67
CA GLU A 12 8.53 9.82 -12.34
C GLU A 12 9.71 9.00 -11.74
N GLU A 13 9.78 8.91 -10.41
CA GLU A 13 10.82 8.13 -9.73
C GLU A 13 10.68 6.63 -9.96
N ILE A 14 9.46 6.08 -9.94
CA ILE A 14 9.19 4.65 -10.21
C ILE A 14 9.59 4.32 -11.66
N MET A 15 9.18 5.15 -12.61
CA MET A 15 9.52 4.95 -14.02
C MET A 15 11.03 5.01 -14.25
N GLY A 16 11.70 6.02 -13.69
CA GLY A 16 13.16 6.14 -13.79
C GLY A 16 13.90 4.96 -13.15
N TYR A 17 13.44 4.49 -11.99
CA TYR A 17 14.00 3.31 -11.33
C TYR A 17 13.91 2.05 -12.20
N TRP A 18 12.75 1.79 -12.79
CA TRP A 18 12.55 0.62 -13.63
C TRP A 18 13.27 0.72 -14.99
N GLU A 19 13.36 1.92 -15.56
CA GLU A 19 14.15 2.19 -16.76
C GLU A 19 15.65 1.92 -16.53
N GLU A 20 16.20 2.36 -15.39
CA GLU A 20 17.59 2.11 -15.00
C GLU A 20 17.90 0.61 -14.87
N LEU A 21 16.92 -0.19 -14.42
CA LEU A 21 17.04 -1.64 -14.28
C LEU A 21 16.68 -2.42 -15.56
N ASN A 22 16.23 -1.74 -16.62
CA ASN A 22 15.71 -2.35 -17.84
C ASN A 22 14.69 -3.47 -17.53
N SER A 23 13.74 -3.16 -16.65
CA SER A 23 12.73 -4.08 -16.13
C SER A 23 11.40 -3.34 -15.88
N ASP A 24 10.40 -4.03 -15.36
CA ASP A 24 9.19 -3.42 -14.81
C ASP A 24 8.67 -4.23 -13.60
N SER A 25 7.77 -3.61 -12.82
CA SER A 25 7.20 -4.26 -11.65
C SER A 25 6.40 -5.54 -11.99
N PRO A 26 5.46 -5.57 -12.95
CA PRO A 26 4.66 -6.77 -13.23
C PRO A 26 5.45 -7.98 -13.75
N SER A 27 6.55 -7.78 -14.49
CA SER A 27 7.32 -8.85 -15.12
C SER A 27 8.38 -9.47 -14.21
N ARG A 28 8.81 -8.76 -13.15
CA ARG A 28 9.85 -9.27 -12.25
C ARG A 28 9.41 -10.51 -11.47
N GLU A 29 10.38 -11.32 -11.10
CA GLU A 29 10.19 -12.44 -10.18
C GLU A 29 9.87 -11.90 -8.79
N TYR A 30 8.69 -12.23 -8.26
CA TYR A 30 8.21 -11.68 -7.00
C TYR A 30 8.43 -12.61 -5.81
N TRP A 31 8.51 -13.92 -6.03
CA TRP A 31 8.70 -14.90 -4.97
C TRP A 31 10.08 -15.53 -5.11
N ASP A 32 10.75 -15.80 -4.01
CA ASP A 32 11.95 -16.62 -4.01
C ASP A 32 11.62 -18.12 -3.96
N GLU A 33 12.68 -18.95 -4.00
CA GLU A 33 12.58 -20.41 -3.94
C GLU A 33 11.93 -20.94 -2.65
N ASN A 34 11.92 -20.14 -1.58
CA ASN A 34 11.31 -20.48 -0.30
C ASN A 34 9.86 -19.96 -0.18
N GLY A 35 9.37 -19.29 -1.22
CA GLY A 35 8.05 -18.65 -1.25
C GLY A 35 7.96 -17.37 -0.42
N SER A 36 9.09 -16.72 -0.12
CA SER A 36 9.14 -15.39 0.46
C SER A 36 9.08 -14.32 -0.64
N PRO A 37 8.36 -13.20 -0.45
CA PRO A 37 8.31 -12.15 -1.44
C PRO A 37 9.65 -11.40 -1.50
N LYS A 38 10.16 -11.22 -2.72
CA LYS A 38 11.30 -10.37 -3.10
C LYS A 38 10.83 -8.91 -3.17
N VAL A 39 10.70 -8.28 -2.00
CA VAL A 39 10.20 -6.91 -1.90
C VAL A 39 11.26 -5.90 -2.35
N GLU A 40 10.90 -4.90 -3.17
CA GLU A 40 11.84 -3.90 -3.70
C GLU A 40 12.09 -2.77 -2.71
N LEU A 41 12.84 -3.07 -1.66
CA LEU A 41 13.25 -2.09 -0.66
C LEU A 41 14.03 -0.90 -1.26
N PRO A 42 14.94 -1.06 -2.23
CA PRO A 42 15.64 0.08 -2.82
C PRO A 42 14.70 1.09 -3.50
N LEU A 43 13.59 0.63 -4.07
CA LEU A 43 12.55 1.51 -4.61
C LEU A 43 11.85 2.29 -3.48
N LEU A 44 11.50 1.63 -2.37
CA LEU A 44 10.93 2.30 -1.19
C LEU A 44 11.85 3.41 -0.69
N GLU A 45 13.13 3.11 -0.51
CA GLU A 45 14.15 4.06 -0.05
C GLU A 45 14.24 5.28 -0.98
N ARG A 46 14.23 5.05 -2.29
CA ARG A 46 14.24 6.12 -3.30
C ARG A 46 13.00 7.03 -3.18
N LEU A 47 11.81 6.45 -3.03
CA LEU A 47 10.55 7.19 -2.93
C LEU A 47 10.44 7.98 -1.62
N LEU A 48 10.82 7.37 -0.49
CA LEU A 48 10.86 8.04 0.80
C LEU A 48 11.88 9.18 0.80
N SER A 49 13.09 8.93 0.27
CA SER A 49 14.15 9.93 0.11
C SER A 49 13.70 11.10 -0.76
N ARG A 50 13.01 10.83 -1.88
CA ARG A 50 12.46 11.89 -2.74
C ARG A 50 11.50 12.77 -1.96
N SER A 51 10.61 12.16 -1.17
CA SER A 51 9.67 12.91 -0.35
C SER A 51 10.39 13.83 0.65
N VAL A 52 11.36 13.32 1.40
CA VAL A 52 12.10 14.13 2.40
C VAL A 52 12.89 15.26 1.73
N LYS A 53 13.56 15.00 0.60
CA LYS A 53 14.32 16.02 -0.16
C LYS A 53 13.45 17.16 -0.67
N ASP A 54 12.19 16.89 -1.01
CA ASP A 54 11.22 17.91 -1.40
C ASP A 54 10.68 18.73 -0.20
N GLY A 55 11.17 18.46 1.02
CA GLY A 55 10.74 19.12 2.25
C GLY A 55 9.42 18.58 2.80
N ASP A 56 8.95 17.42 2.33
CA ASP A 56 7.80 16.78 2.96
C ASP A 56 8.12 16.35 4.38
N SER A 57 7.13 16.53 5.25
CA SER A 57 7.18 15.99 6.60
C SER A 57 6.08 14.95 6.76
N VAL A 58 6.11 14.20 7.86
CA VAL A 58 4.99 13.33 8.27
C VAL A 58 3.66 14.11 8.29
N ARG A 59 3.70 15.44 8.51
CA ARG A 59 2.51 16.31 8.51
C ARG A 59 2.03 16.70 7.11
N SER A 60 2.91 16.77 6.10
CA SER A 60 2.50 17.08 4.71
C SER A 60 1.91 15.87 3.99
N GLY A 61 2.11 14.66 4.52
CA GLY A 61 1.56 13.41 3.99
C GLY A 61 2.33 12.85 2.79
N GLY A 62 3.41 13.49 2.34
CA GLY A 62 4.25 12.98 1.24
C GLY A 62 4.85 11.60 1.54
N LEU A 63 5.39 11.41 2.74
CA LEU A 63 5.92 10.10 3.16
C LEU A 63 4.88 8.99 3.11
N ALA A 64 3.62 9.29 3.47
CA ALA A 64 2.54 8.32 3.35
C ALA A 64 2.27 7.98 1.87
N LYS A 65 2.21 8.98 0.99
CA LYS A 65 2.01 8.75 -0.45
C LYS A 65 3.14 7.98 -1.11
N ALA A 66 4.39 8.23 -0.72
CA ALA A 66 5.55 7.46 -1.19
C ALA A 66 5.40 5.97 -0.82
N LEU A 67 5.01 5.71 0.44
CA LEU A 67 4.72 4.36 0.92
C LEU A 67 3.53 3.74 0.17
N ASP A 68 2.44 4.48 -0.02
CA ASP A 68 1.24 4.01 -0.73
C ASP A 68 1.55 3.60 -2.18
N MET A 69 2.33 4.44 -2.89
CA MET A 69 2.78 4.16 -4.26
C MET A 69 3.66 2.92 -4.32
N TRP A 70 4.58 2.74 -3.36
CA TRP A 70 5.43 1.56 -3.29
C TRP A 70 4.64 0.29 -2.98
N ILE A 71 3.73 0.30 -1.99
CA ILE A 71 2.88 -0.86 -1.70
C ILE A 71 2.05 -1.23 -2.94
N ALA A 72 1.53 -0.24 -3.68
CA ALA A 72 0.83 -0.48 -4.93
C ALA A 72 1.73 -1.14 -5.99
N GLU A 73 2.99 -0.72 -6.11
CA GLU A 73 3.99 -1.38 -6.97
C GLU A 73 4.26 -2.82 -6.55
N GLU A 74 4.34 -3.11 -5.25
CA GLU A 74 4.51 -4.48 -4.74
C GLU A 74 3.31 -5.38 -5.05
N LEU A 75 2.08 -4.85 -4.98
CA LEU A 75 0.88 -5.59 -5.39
C LEU A 75 0.87 -5.90 -6.90
N ARG A 76 1.32 -4.96 -7.74
CA ARG A 76 1.50 -5.20 -9.18
C ARG A 76 2.54 -6.27 -9.43
N ALA A 77 3.67 -6.20 -8.71
CA ALA A 77 4.71 -7.21 -8.79
C ALA A 77 4.23 -8.59 -8.32
N ALA A 78 3.37 -8.65 -7.30
CA ALA A 78 2.72 -9.89 -6.87
C ALA A 78 1.81 -10.51 -7.94
N GLY A 79 1.48 -9.76 -9.01
CA GLY A 79 0.70 -10.23 -10.16
C GLY A 79 -0.75 -9.78 -10.16
N PHE A 80 -1.14 -8.83 -9.30
CA PHE A 80 -2.47 -8.22 -9.36
C PHE A 80 -2.56 -7.21 -10.52
N ASP A 81 -3.76 -7.06 -11.08
CA ASP A 81 -4.02 -6.16 -12.22
C ASP A 81 -3.66 -4.71 -11.85
N GLY A 82 -2.68 -4.14 -12.56
CA GLY A 82 -2.21 -2.78 -12.35
C GLY A 82 -3.27 -1.71 -12.60
N GLU A 83 -4.32 -2.00 -13.38
CA GLU A 83 -5.47 -1.10 -13.55
C GLU A 83 -6.42 -1.12 -12.34
N ALA A 84 -6.46 -2.22 -11.60
CA ALA A 84 -7.32 -2.45 -10.43
C ALA A 84 -6.66 -2.07 -9.10
N VAL A 85 -5.32 -2.07 -9.05
CA VAL A 85 -4.56 -1.61 -7.88
C VAL A 85 -4.54 -0.09 -7.81
N TRP A 86 -4.92 0.44 -6.65
CA TRP A 86 -4.91 1.86 -6.33
C TRP A 86 -3.88 2.16 -5.22
N PRO A 87 -3.16 3.31 -5.29
CA PRO A 87 -3.15 4.25 -6.41
C PRO A 87 -2.49 3.66 -7.65
N ARG A 88 -3.01 3.99 -8.84
CA ARG A 88 -2.38 3.62 -10.12
C ARG A 88 -1.08 4.35 -10.38
N LEU A 89 -0.18 3.69 -11.13
CA LEU A 89 1.08 4.29 -11.56
C LEU A 89 0.88 5.51 -12.45
N HIS A 90 -0.18 5.54 -13.27
CA HIS A 90 -0.55 6.70 -14.07
C HIS A 90 -1.93 7.23 -13.67
N ALA A 91 -2.15 8.53 -13.85
CA ALA A 91 -3.49 9.10 -13.72
C ALA A 91 -4.46 8.47 -14.76
N PRO A 92 -5.74 8.22 -14.41
CA PRO A 92 -6.38 8.50 -13.13
C PRO A 92 -5.82 7.60 -12.02
N ARG A 93 -5.55 8.11 -10.82
CA ARG A 93 -4.98 7.28 -9.73
C ARG A 93 -5.98 6.29 -9.17
N VAL A 94 -7.27 6.65 -9.18
CA VAL A 94 -8.36 5.84 -8.67
C VAL A 94 -9.52 5.90 -9.65
N LEU A 95 -9.74 4.80 -10.37
CA LEU A 95 -10.96 4.59 -11.16
C LEU A 95 -11.20 3.10 -11.27
N ASP A 96 -12.46 2.73 -11.32
CA ASP A 96 -12.85 1.36 -11.64
C ASP A 96 -12.26 0.93 -13.02
N PRO A 97 -11.63 -0.26 -13.12
CA PRO A 97 -10.99 -0.71 -14.36
C PRO A 97 -11.97 -0.81 -15.54
N SER A 98 -13.21 -1.21 -15.31
CA SER A 98 -14.23 -1.32 -16.36
C SER A 98 -14.58 0.04 -16.94
N VAL A 99 -14.68 1.07 -16.09
CA VAL A 99 -14.91 2.45 -16.53
C VAL A 99 -13.72 2.97 -17.33
N LEU A 100 -12.49 2.72 -16.87
CA LEU A 100 -11.29 3.12 -17.60
C LEU A 100 -11.24 2.47 -18.99
N ARG A 101 -11.39 1.14 -19.06
CA ARG A 101 -11.40 0.40 -20.34
C ARG A 101 -12.51 0.88 -21.27
N PHE A 102 -13.69 1.19 -20.73
CA PHE A 102 -14.76 1.79 -21.53
C PHE A 102 -14.34 3.12 -22.13
N ILE A 103 -13.79 4.05 -21.32
CA ILE A 103 -13.31 5.36 -21.80
C ILE A 103 -12.21 5.18 -22.87
N CYS A 104 -11.25 4.29 -22.64
CA CYS A 104 -10.15 4.01 -23.58
C CYS A 104 -10.62 3.37 -24.90
N SER A 105 -11.80 2.76 -24.94
CA SER A 105 -12.39 2.21 -26.17
C SER A 105 -13.04 3.28 -27.08
N LEU A 106 -13.23 4.49 -26.56
CA LEU A 106 -13.86 5.59 -27.29
C LEU A 106 -12.85 6.32 -28.19
N ASN A 107 -13.35 7.08 -29.16
CA ASN A 107 -12.50 8.01 -29.91
C ASN A 107 -11.96 9.11 -28.98
N ALA A 108 -10.81 9.67 -29.31
CA ALA A 108 -10.09 10.64 -28.47
C ALA A 108 -10.97 11.79 -27.97
N LYS A 109 -11.78 12.40 -28.85
CA LYS A 109 -12.67 13.52 -28.50
C LYS A 109 -13.72 13.13 -27.45
N THR A 110 -14.28 11.92 -27.57
CA THR A 110 -15.30 11.44 -26.63
C THR A 110 -14.68 11.01 -25.32
N ALA A 111 -13.51 10.36 -25.36
CA ALA A 111 -12.75 10.00 -24.17
C ALA A 111 -12.38 11.25 -23.34
N GLU A 112 -11.87 12.29 -23.99
CA GLU A 112 -11.52 13.56 -23.36
C GLU A 112 -12.74 14.19 -22.66
N ALA A 113 -13.88 14.26 -23.35
CA ALA A 113 -15.12 14.77 -22.76
C ALA A 113 -15.58 13.93 -21.54
N CYS A 114 -15.43 12.60 -21.59
CA CYS A 114 -15.71 11.75 -20.42
C CYS A 114 -14.77 12.04 -19.24
N CYS A 115 -13.48 12.29 -19.50
CA CYS A 115 -12.51 12.62 -18.46
C CYS A 115 -12.82 13.98 -17.80
N GLU A 116 -13.26 14.97 -18.58
CA GLU A 116 -13.67 16.29 -18.07
C GLU A 116 -14.93 16.21 -17.20
N GLU A 117 -15.92 15.43 -17.63
CA GLU A 117 -17.21 15.29 -16.95
C GLU A 117 -17.18 14.31 -15.76
N LEU A 118 -16.09 13.56 -15.58
CA LEU A 118 -15.95 12.59 -14.50
C LEU A 118 -15.00 13.10 -13.42
N PRO A 119 -15.50 13.74 -12.34
CA PRO A 119 -14.65 14.29 -11.27
C PRO A 119 -13.68 13.28 -10.65
N ARG A 120 -14.04 11.99 -10.65
CA ARG A 120 -13.17 10.91 -10.15
C ARG A 120 -11.91 10.72 -10.99
N TYR A 121 -11.94 11.08 -12.28
CA TYR A 121 -10.79 10.96 -13.18
C TYR A 121 -9.62 11.84 -12.72
N ALA A 122 -9.91 13.00 -12.12
CA ALA A 122 -8.89 13.89 -11.57
C ALA A 122 -8.53 13.59 -10.09
N SER A 123 -9.22 12.64 -9.44
CA SER A 123 -9.04 12.39 -8.01
C SER A 123 -8.02 11.30 -7.73
N SER A 124 -7.21 11.51 -6.70
CA SER A 124 -6.32 10.49 -6.12
C SER A 124 -6.88 9.82 -4.87
N ASN A 125 -8.07 10.21 -4.41
CA ASN A 125 -8.63 9.71 -3.16
C ASN A 125 -9.52 8.48 -3.39
N ALA A 126 -9.08 7.33 -2.90
CA ALA A 126 -9.87 6.09 -2.92
C ALA A 126 -10.90 6.06 -1.79
N ASN A 127 -12.04 6.72 -1.99
CA ASN A 127 -13.12 6.74 -1.02
C ASN A 127 -13.98 5.47 -1.12
N ILE A 128 -13.98 4.67 -0.06
CA ILE A 128 -14.75 3.44 0.09
C ILE A 128 -15.76 3.63 1.23
N MET A 129 -16.98 3.15 1.01
CA MET A 129 -18.00 3.17 2.05
C MET A 129 -17.70 2.09 3.07
N GLY A 130 -17.59 2.46 4.35
CA GLY A 130 -17.55 1.53 5.48
C GLY A 130 -18.94 1.32 6.09
N SER A 131 -18.99 0.61 7.21
CA SER A 131 -20.23 0.29 7.93
C SER A 131 -20.83 1.51 8.64
N ALA A 132 -19.99 2.40 9.16
CA ALA A 132 -20.40 3.60 9.90
C ALA A 132 -20.10 4.89 9.12
N TYR A 133 -18.97 4.95 8.41
CA TYR A 133 -18.54 6.15 7.67
C TYR A 133 -17.75 5.82 6.40
N ARG A 134 -17.61 6.80 5.51
CA ARG A 134 -16.73 6.69 4.34
C ARG A 134 -15.28 6.88 4.76
N LYS A 135 -14.40 5.95 4.36
CA LYS A 135 -12.96 6.04 4.59
C LYS A 135 -12.26 6.33 3.26
N GLN A 136 -11.28 7.22 3.29
CA GLN A 136 -10.26 7.27 2.25
C GLN A 136 -9.24 6.17 2.54
N VAL A 137 -9.17 5.18 1.65
CA VAL A 137 -8.22 4.08 1.74
C VAL A 137 -6.91 4.50 1.07
N ASP A 138 -5.80 4.06 1.64
CA ASP A 138 -4.47 4.50 1.23
C ASP A 138 -4.00 3.66 0.03
N VAL A 139 -4.13 2.33 0.13
CA VAL A 139 -3.89 1.38 -0.99
C VAL A 139 -5.00 0.35 -1.05
N GLY A 140 -5.43 -0.05 -2.24
CA GLY A 140 -6.46 -1.07 -2.38
C GLY A 140 -6.53 -1.73 -3.73
N LEU A 141 -7.31 -2.81 -3.79
CA LEU A 141 -7.70 -3.50 -5.01
C LEU A 141 -9.21 -3.65 -5.01
N SER A 142 -9.86 -3.20 -6.07
CA SER A 142 -11.31 -3.35 -6.19
C SER A 142 -11.74 -3.37 -7.65
N SER A 143 -12.81 -4.11 -7.92
CA SER A 143 -13.50 -4.09 -9.20
C SER A 143 -15.01 -3.92 -9.01
N TRP A 144 -15.70 -3.47 -10.05
CA TRP A 144 -17.16 -3.41 -10.08
C TRP A 144 -17.83 -4.75 -9.74
N MET A 145 -17.24 -5.87 -10.15
CA MET A 145 -17.83 -7.20 -9.99
C MET A 145 -17.67 -7.75 -8.58
N THR A 146 -16.52 -7.50 -7.95
CA THR A 146 -16.13 -8.10 -6.66
C THR A 146 -16.30 -7.15 -5.49
N GLY A 147 -16.40 -5.84 -5.73
CA GLY A 147 -16.24 -4.84 -4.70
C GLY A 147 -14.76 -4.76 -4.26
N PRO A 148 -14.48 -4.29 -3.02
CA PRO A 148 -13.13 -4.28 -2.49
C PRO A 148 -12.61 -5.69 -2.15
N GLU A 149 -11.41 -6.00 -2.60
CA GLU A 149 -10.73 -7.28 -2.34
C GLU A 149 -9.50 -7.10 -1.45
N ILE A 150 -8.76 -6.00 -1.62
CA ILE A 150 -7.65 -5.60 -0.75
C ILE A 150 -7.90 -4.18 -0.26
N LEU A 151 -7.74 -3.95 1.04
CA LEU A 151 -7.82 -2.63 1.68
C LEU A 151 -6.67 -2.46 2.67
N ILE A 152 -5.72 -1.60 2.35
CA ILE A 152 -4.56 -1.34 3.21
C ILE A 152 -4.66 0.08 3.76
N SER A 153 -4.53 0.19 5.07
CA SER A 153 -4.32 1.47 5.74
C SER A 153 -2.84 1.64 6.06
N THR A 154 -2.28 2.80 5.72
CA THR A 154 -0.87 3.10 5.97
C THR A 154 -0.75 4.18 7.04
N LYS A 155 0.29 4.08 7.87
CA LYS A 155 0.63 5.11 8.85
C LYS A 155 2.13 5.31 8.88
N THR A 156 2.55 6.56 8.95
CA THR A 156 3.95 6.96 9.12
C THR A 156 4.16 7.70 10.43
N MET A 157 5.29 7.48 11.10
CA MET A 157 5.64 8.16 12.34
C MET A 157 7.15 8.46 12.42
N GLY A 158 7.49 9.76 12.44
CA GLY A 158 8.87 10.22 12.41
C GLY A 158 9.54 10.38 13.77
N SER A 159 8.89 11.03 14.74
CA SER A 159 9.42 11.17 16.10
C SER A 159 8.30 11.41 17.11
N SER A 160 8.60 11.39 18.41
CA SER A 160 7.63 11.57 19.52
C SER A 160 6.62 10.42 19.65
N PHE A 161 7.10 9.20 19.88
CA PHE A 161 6.27 7.98 19.86
C PHE A 161 5.19 7.94 20.97
N GLY A 162 5.53 8.32 22.21
CA GLY A 162 4.72 8.02 23.41
C GLY A 162 3.21 8.32 23.31
N LYS A 163 2.83 9.60 23.16
CA LYS A 163 1.41 10.02 23.07
C LYS A 163 0.80 9.71 21.71
N ASN A 164 1.60 9.79 20.64
CA ASN A 164 1.09 9.63 19.27
C ASN A 164 0.70 8.19 18.98
N LEU A 165 1.40 7.20 19.55
CA LEU A 165 1.14 5.79 19.29
C LEU A 165 -0.25 5.33 19.74
N ALA A 166 -0.71 5.78 20.92
CA ALA A 166 -2.03 5.40 21.43
C ALA A 166 -3.17 5.96 20.56
N ASN A 167 -3.08 7.23 20.16
CA ASN A 167 -4.09 7.86 19.31
C ASN A 167 -4.14 7.19 17.92
N ARG A 168 -2.98 6.86 17.35
CA ARG A 168 -2.90 6.17 16.05
C ARG A 168 -3.49 4.77 16.11
N PHE A 169 -3.33 4.11 17.24
CA PHE A 169 -3.88 2.79 17.47
C PHE A 169 -5.41 2.80 17.55
N GLU A 170 -5.98 3.74 18.29
CA GLU A 170 -7.43 3.91 18.39
C GLU A 170 -8.06 4.22 17.03
N GLU A 171 -7.43 5.11 16.25
CA GLU A 171 -7.83 5.40 14.87
C GLU A 171 -7.80 4.15 13.99
N ALA A 172 -6.73 3.35 14.08
CA ALA A 172 -6.59 2.11 13.33
C ALA A 172 -7.70 1.09 13.68
N TYR A 173 -8.07 0.96 14.96
CA TYR A 173 -9.19 0.11 15.40
C TYR A 173 -10.51 0.58 14.80
N GLY A 174 -10.81 1.88 14.88
CA GLY A 174 -12.04 2.44 14.32
C GLY A 174 -12.15 2.18 12.82
N ASP A 175 -11.05 2.42 12.09
CA ASP A 175 -10.99 2.16 10.65
C ASP A 175 -11.17 0.69 10.31
N ALA A 176 -10.54 -0.21 11.08
CA ALA A 176 -10.65 -1.65 10.86
C ALA A 176 -12.10 -2.11 11.01
N LYS A 177 -12.76 -1.78 12.13
CA LYS A 177 -14.16 -2.15 12.38
C LYS A 177 -15.10 -1.53 11.34
N ASN A 178 -14.83 -0.30 10.91
CA ASN A 178 -15.60 0.38 9.87
C ASN A 178 -15.48 -0.33 8.51
N LEU A 179 -14.27 -0.71 8.10
CA LEU A 179 -14.03 -1.39 6.83
C LEU A 179 -14.50 -2.85 6.86
N LYS A 180 -14.05 -3.63 7.84
CA LYS A 180 -14.34 -5.07 7.96
C LYS A 180 -15.83 -5.33 8.18
N GLY A 181 -16.51 -4.46 8.93
CA GLY A 181 -17.95 -4.54 9.15
C GLY A 181 -18.78 -4.38 7.87
N ARG A 182 -18.24 -3.76 6.82
CA ARG A 182 -18.92 -3.65 5.51
C ARG A 182 -18.36 -4.60 4.45
N HIS A 183 -17.07 -4.87 4.49
CA HIS A 183 -16.36 -5.70 3.51
C HIS A 183 -15.68 -6.89 4.21
N PRO A 184 -16.45 -7.86 4.74
CA PRO A 184 -15.88 -8.97 5.52
C PRO A 184 -14.98 -9.90 4.69
N LEU A 185 -15.19 -9.96 3.37
CA LEU A 185 -14.40 -10.76 2.43
C LEU A 185 -13.17 -10.02 1.89
N ALA A 186 -13.01 -8.72 2.15
CA ALA A 186 -11.80 -8.00 1.77
C ALA A 186 -10.65 -8.40 2.72
N THR A 187 -9.44 -8.51 2.16
CA THR A 187 -8.20 -8.62 2.93
C THR A 187 -7.76 -7.25 3.40
N LEU A 188 -7.77 -7.06 4.72
CA LEU A 188 -7.43 -5.81 5.36
C LEU A 188 -6.00 -5.86 5.87
N GLY A 189 -5.18 -4.92 5.39
CA GLY A 189 -3.79 -4.72 5.82
C GLY A 189 -3.60 -3.44 6.62
N PHE A 190 -2.73 -3.46 7.63
CA PHE A 190 -2.25 -2.25 8.30
C PHE A 190 -0.73 -2.15 8.22
N PHE A 191 -0.21 -1.14 7.51
CA PHE A 191 1.22 -0.94 7.33
C PHE A 191 1.71 0.25 8.17
N PHE A 192 2.59 0.00 9.14
CA PHE A 192 3.11 1.03 10.02
C PHE A 192 4.61 1.25 9.81
N LEU A 193 4.96 2.35 9.16
CA LEU A 193 6.33 2.80 8.96
C LEU A 193 6.73 3.77 10.07
N VAL A 194 7.80 3.45 10.78
CA VAL A 194 8.26 4.19 11.96
C VAL A 194 9.74 4.50 11.82
N ASN A 195 10.15 5.66 12.31
CA ASN A 195 11.58 5.95 12.46
C ASN A 195 12.24 4.93 13.40
N SER A 196 13.39 4.42 12.98
CA SER A 196 14.20 3.41 13.67
C SER A 196 14.59 3.77 15.10
N ASP A 197 14.64 5.06 15.46
CA ASP A 197 14.90 5.56 16.81
C ASP A 197 13.99 4.91 17.86
N ILE A 198 12.79 4.43 17.48
CA ILE A 198 11.90 3.69 18.37
C ILE A 198 12.56 2.44 18.97
N ALA A 199 13.47 1.78 18.25
CA ALA A 199 14.21 0.61 18.73
C ALA A 199 15.10 0.94 19.95
N CYS A 200 15.56 2.19 20.04
CA CYS A 200 16.31 2.71 21.19
C CYS A 200 15.40 3.09 22.38
N GLU A 201 14.08 3.00 22.22
CA GLU A 201 13.08 3.26 23.25
C GLU A 201 12.30 1.99 23.61
N PRO A 202 12.85 1.06 24.43
CA PRO A 202 12.30 -0.28 24.62
C PRO A 202 10.82 -0.33 25.01
N LYS A 203 10.37 0.64 25.82
CA LYS A 203 8.97 0.74 26.24
C LYS A 203 8.04 1.10 25.09
N ASN A 204 8.45 2.02 24.21
CA ASN A 204 7.63 2.44 23.07
C ASN A 204 7.67 1.40 21.96
N TYR A 205 8.82 0.78 21.73
CA TYR A 205 8.95 -0.35 20.81
C TYR A 205 8.05 -1.54 21.21
N ALA A 206 8.19 -2.03 22.45
CA ALA A 206 7.35 -3.11 22.96
C ALA A 206 5.85 -2.77 22.94
N LYS A 207 5.52 -1.49 23.18
CA LYS A 207 4.14 -1.00 23.06
C LYS A 207 3.64 -1.04 21.62
N ALA A 208 4.46 -0.65 20.64
CA ALA A 208 4.08 -0.68 19.21
C ALA A 208 3.86 -2.12 18.73
N VAL A 209 4.77 -3.03 19.07
CA VAL A 209 4.63 -4.47 18.78
C VAL A 209 3.35 -5.03 19.41
N SER A 210 3.16 -4.86 20.72
CA SER A 210 1.97 -5.37 21.42
C SER A 210 0.66 -4.77 20.90
N MET A 211 0.70 -3.53 20.41
CA MET A 211 -0.45 -2.91 19.76
C MET A 211 -0.76 -3.62 18.44
N LEU A 212 0.20 -3.73 17.53
CA LEU A 212 0.01 -4.40 16.25
C LEU A 212 -0.49 -5.85 16.42
N ASP A 213 0.06 -6.60 17.37
CA ASP A 213 -0.42 -7.96 17.70
C ASP A 213 -1.92 -7.98 18.04
N LYS A 214 -2.38 -7.01 18.83
CA LYS A 214 -3.79 -6.89 19.21
C LYS A 214 -4.68 -6.47 18.04
N LEU A 215 -4.18 -5.66 17.10
CA LEU A 215 -4.93 -5.30 15.88
C LEU A 215 -5.18 -6.52 15.00
N GLN A 216 -4.24 -7.46 14.94
CA GLN A 216 -4.38 -8.68 14.15
C GLN A 216 -5.14 -9.80 14.88
N MET A 217 -5.10 -9.83 16.21
CA MET A 217 -5.77 -10.85 17.03
C MET A 217 -7.31 -10.80 16.96
N GLU A 218 -7.88 -9.66 16.60
CA GLU A 218 -9.33 -9.46 16.52
C GLU A 218 -9.86 -9.80 15.13
N ASP A 219 -10.77 -10.77 15.02
CA ASP A 219 -11.30 -11.29 13.74
C ASP A 219 -11.97 -10.22 12.86
N ASP A 220 -12.50 -9.17 13.47
CA ASP A 220 -13.20 -8.04 12.82
C ASP A 220 -12.32 -6.77 12.71
N ALA A 221 -11.00 -6.91 12.87
CA ALA A 221 -10.03 -5.84 12.65
C ALA A 221 -9.20 -6.06 11.36
N TYR A 222 -7.86 -6.06 11.44
CA TYR A 222 -6.98 -6.28 10.30
C TYR A 222 -6.58 -7.75 10.19
N ASP A 223 -6.52 -8.28 8.97
CA ASP A 223 -6.08 -9.65 8.74
C ASP A 223 -4.55 -9.79 8.86
N VAL A 224 -3.82 -8.75 8.46
CA VAL A 224 -2.36 -8.75 8.45
C VAL A 224 -1.83 -7.35 8.78
N VAL A 225 -0.78 -7.28 9.59
CA VAL A 225 -0.17 -6.00 9.99
C VAL A 225 1.36 -6.02 9.81
N CYS A 226 1.95 -4.86 9.57
CA CYS A 226 3.38 -4.68 9.36
C CYS A 226 3.94 -3.58 10.26
N LEU A 227 5.11 -3.83 10.85
CA LEU A 227 5.98 -2.81 11.42
C LEU A 227 7.25 -2.72 10.58
N MET A 228 7.53 -1.55 10.04
CA MET A 228 8.77 -1.30 9.30
C MET A 228 9.52 -0.13 9.92
N LEU A 229 10.81 -0.32 10.14
CA LEU A 229 11.71 0.71 10.67
C LEU A 229 12.53 1.33 9.53
N ALA A 230 12.62 2.66 9.52
CA ALA A 230 13.44 3.39 8.55
C ALA A 230 14.34 4.41 9.25
N ASP A 231 15.56 4.54 8.76
CA ASP A 231 16.53 5.55 9.17
C ASP A 231 16.34 6.81 8.34
N PHE A 232 16.29 7.96 9.01
CA PHE A 232 16.14 9.27 8.37
C PHE A 232 17.44 10.05 8.56
N ASP A 233 18.24 10.14 7.51
CA ASP A 233 19.49 10.89 7.50
C ASP A 233 19.19 12.41 7.45
N PRO A 234 19.89 13.25 8.24
CA PRO A 234 19.91 14.71 8.06
C PRO A 234 20.13 15.20 6.62
N SER A 235 20.79 14.42 5.76
CA SER A 235 20.99 14.70 4.32
C SER A 235 19.71 14.59 3.48
N GLY A 236 18.63 14.08 4.06
CA GLY A 236 17.36 13.81 3.38
C GLY A 236 17.29 12.44 2.70
N CYS A 237 18.28 11.57 2.96
CA CYS A 237 18.21 10.16 2.58
C CYS A 237 17.36 9.37 3.59
N VAL A 238 16.55 8.44 3.10
CA VAL A 238 15.81 7.49 3.93
C VAL A 238 16.17 6.08 3.49
N SER A 239 16.62 5.27 4.44
CA SER A 239 16.96 3.86 4.22
C SER A 239 16.15 2.95 5.13
N VAL A 240 15.94 1.70 4.70
CA VAL A 240 15.36 0.66 5.56
C VAL A 240 16.38 0.31 6.62
N SER A 241 15.96 0.33 7.88
CA SER A 241 16.89 0.18 9.00
C SER A 241 17.31 -1.27 9.22
N GLU A 242 18.58 -1.49 9.58
CA GLU A 242 19.05 -2.79 10.06
C GLU A 242 18.29 -3.24 11.33
N ALA A 243 17.74 -2.29 12.09
CA ALA A 243 16.91 -2.59 13.26
C ALA A 243 15.64 -3.40 12.92
N ASN A 244 15.26 -3.54 11.64
CA ASN A 244 14.19 -4.45 11.24
C ASN A 244 14.47 -5.91 11.60
N GLU A 245 15.74 -6.32 11.80
CA GLU A 245 16.09 -7.65 12.32
C GLU A 245 15.48 -7.93 13.71
N THR A 246 15.17 -6.88 14.48
CA THR A 246 14.53 -6.99 15.79
C THR A 246 13.01 -7.13 15.71
N VAL A 247 12.42 -6.77 14.56
CA VAL A 247 10.96 -6.83 14.35
C VAL A 247 10.53 -8.29 14.32
N PRO A 248 9.50 -8.69 15.11
CA PRO A 248 8.96 -10.04 15.05
C PRO A 248 8.60 -10.45 13.63
N HIS A 249 8.92 -11.69 13.24
CA HIS A 249 8.74 -12.17 11.87
C HIS A 249 7.30 -11.97 11.34
N HIS A 250 6.28 -12.19 12.17
CA HIS A 250 4.87 -12.01 11.78
C HIS A 250 4.44 -10.54 11.62
N LEU A 251 5.30 -9.58 11.97
CA LEU A 251 5.12 -8.16 11.70
C LEU A 251 6.06 -7.65 10.59
N SER A 252 6.86 -8.54 9.99
CA SER A 252 7.82 -8.17 8.95
C SER A 252 7.13 -7.84 7.63
N VAL A 253 7.81 -7.05 6.81
CA VAL A 253 7.35 -6.69 5.46
C VAL A 253 7.15 -7.92 4.56
N HIS A 254 8.01 -8.94 4.69
CA HIS A 254 7.91 -10.16 3.89
C HIS A 254 6.68 -10.98 4.28
N HIS A 255 6.44 -11.14 5.60
CA HIS A 255 5.23 -11.80 6.08
C HIS A 255 3.98 -11.03 5.67
N PHE A 256 4.00 -9.70 5.77
CA PHE A 256 2.87 -8.85 5.40
C PHE A 256 2.39 -9.11 3.98
N PHE A 257 3.29 -9.01 2.99
CA PHE A 257 2.89 -9.25 1.59
C PHE A 257 2.56 -10.72 1.33
N SER A 258 3.28 -11.66 1.95
CA SER A 258 3.01 -13.08 1.79
C SER A 258 1.59 -13.47 2.21
N GLU A 259 1.20 -13.08 3.42
CA GLU A 259 -0.14 -13.35 3.95
C GLU A 259 -1.22 -12.54 3.24
N LEU A 260 -0.95 -11.27 2.90
CA LEU A 260 -1.90 -10.43 2.17
C LEU A 260 -2.29 -11.06 0.82
N VAL A 261 -1.30 -11.50 0.04
CA VAL A 261 -1.54 -12.17 -1.25
C VAL A 261 -2.26 -13.50 -1.01
N SER A 262 -1.79 -14.31 -0.07
CA SER A 262 -2.36 -15.63 0.23
C SER A 262 -3.83 -15.56 0.63
N LEU A 263 -4.19 -14.67 1.56
CA LEU A 263 -5.56 -14.49 2.02
C LEU A 263 -6.46 -13.93 0.91
N THR A 264 -5.95 -13.02 0.09
CA THR A 264 -6.71 -12.48 -1.05
C THR A 264 -7.01 -13.57 -2.07
N LEU A 265 -6.01 -14.37 -2.44
CA LEU A 265 -6.21 -15.49 -3.38
C LEU A 265 -7.08 -16.62 -2.81
N LEU A 266 -7.09 -16.80 -1.50
CA LEU A 266 -7.98 -17.74 -0.80
C LEU A 266 -9.44 -17.29 -0.88
N ARG A 267 -9.69 -15.97 -0.79
CA ARG A 267 -11.04 -15.37 -0.78
C ARG A 267 -11.58 -15.13 -2.20
N ALA A 268 -10.69 -14.91 -3.16
CA ALA A 268 -11.04 -14.72 -4.56
C ALA A 268 -11.49 -16.03 -5.23
N SER A 269 -12.30 -15.91 -6.28
CA SER A 269 -12.66 -17.06 -7.13
C SER A 269 -11.42 -17.66 -7.80
N LEU A 270 -11.49 -18.95 -8.15
CA LEU A 270 -10.38 -19.67 -8.79
C LEU A 270 -9.96 -19.05 -10.13
N GLU A 271 -10.91 -18.44 -10.86
CA GLU A 271 -10.70 -17.78 -12.16
C GLU A 271 -10.26 -16.31 -12.04
N ALA A 272 -10.06 -15.81 -10.81
CA ALA A 272 -9.57 -14.45 -10.57
C ALA A 272 -8.07 -14.45 -10.26
N HIS A 273 -7.42 -13.35 -10.64
CA HIS A 273 -5.99 -13.07 -10.38
C HIS A 273 -5.03 -14.12 -10.94
N ASP A 274 -5.25 -14.55 -12.19
CA ASP A 274 -4.48 -15.62 -12.85
C ASP A 274 -2.96 -15.43 -12.76
N LEU A 275 -2.47 -14.21 -13.00
CA LEU A 275 -1.03 -13.92 -12.93
C LEU A 275 -0.50 -14.06 -11.50
N ALA A 276 -1.20 -13.53 -10.49
CA ALA A 276 -0.79 -13.70 -9.10
C ALA A 276 -0.80 -15.18 -8.68
N ARG A 277 -1.82 -15.95 -9.09
CA ARG A 277 -1.87 -17.39 -8.85
C ARG A 277 -0.75 -18.13 -9.55
N ALA A 278 -0.42 -17.76 -10.79
CA ALA A 278 0.68 -18.36 -11.55
C ALA A 278 2.03 -18.10 -10.87
N LYS A 279 2.27 -16.87 -10.41
CA LYS A 279 3.48 -16.51 -9.65
C LYS A 279 3.62 -17.32 -8.36
N VAL A 280 2.54 -17.49 -7.59
CA VAL A 280 2.55 -18.33 -6.38
C VAL A 280 2.73 -19.82 -6.70
N SER A 281 2.14 -20.30 -7.79
CA SER A 281 2.22 -21.72 -8.19
C SER A 281 3.59 -22.08 -8.74
N GLY A 282 4.31 -21.12 -9.36
CA GLY A 282 5.68 -21.29 -9.85
C GLY A 282 6.71 -21.62 -8.76
N ILE A 283 6.39 -21.38 -7.49
CA ILE A 283 7.20 -21.76 -6.32
C ILE A 283 7.08 -23.27 -6.02
N ARG A 284 5.92 -23.87 -6.35
CA ARG A 284 5.57 -25.24 -5.96
C ARG A 284 5.96 -26.31 -7.00
N GLN A 285 6.66 -25.92 -8.06
CA GLN A 285 7.20 -26.81 -9.10
C GLN A 285 8.70 -26.94 -8.93
#